data_AF-A0A0N4WLY0-F1
#
_entry.id   AF-A0A0N4WLY0-F1
#
_cell.length_a   1.000
_cell.length_b   1.000
_cell.length_c   1.000
_cell.angle_alpha   90.00
_cell.angle_beta   90.00
_cell.angle_gamma   90.00
#
_symmetry.space_group_name_H-M   'P 1'
#
loop_
_entity.id
_entity.type
_entity.pdbx_description
1 polymer ?
#
loop_
_entity_poly.entity_id
_entity_poly.type
_entity_poly.pdbx_seq_one_letter_code
_entity_poly.pdbx_strand_id
1 'polypeptide(L)'
;LSSCVKSALASQDPCTLADDEREELLRQKRKEDAYKTALCESYRRTQTCSYGKDCRFAHGVDELRLPPRGRSHPKYKTVLCDKFSNTGYCKYGARCQFIHKITNPAILAQQMLARENALRVSSCSKPWLGWHFAKM
;
A
#
# COMPACT_ATOMS: atom_id res chain seq x y z
N LEU A 1 -7.47 -10.83 39.07
CA LEU A 1 -6.64 -9.66 39.45
C LEU A 1 -6.01 -8.95 38.23
N SER A 2 -6.68 -8.87 37.06
CA SER A 2 -5.97 -8.76 35.77
C SER A 2 -6.23 -7.49 34.94
N SER A 3 -7.09 -6.56 35.38
CA SER A 3 -7.46 -5.40 34.56
C SER A 3 -6.94 -4.04 35.05
N CYS A 4 -6.58 -3.87 36.34
CA CYS A 4 -6.18 -2.55 36.86
C CYS A 4 -4.73 -2.16 36.51
N VAL A 5 -3.82 -3.13 36.38
CA VAL A 5 -2.39 -2.84 36.11
C VAL A 5 -2.11 -2.42 34.67
N LYS A 6 -2.93 -2.86 33.71
CA LYS A 6 -2.73 -2.52 32.28
C LYS A 6 -3.01 -1.04 31.98
N SER A 7 -3.89 -0.41 32.77
CA SER A 7 -4.30 0.99 32.57
C SER A 7 -3.24 1.99 33.04
N ALA A 8 -2.34 1.61 33.94
CA ALA A 8 -1.33 2.52 34.53
C ALA A 8 -0.10 2.77 33.63
N LEU A 9 0.12 1.96 32.59
CA LEU A 9 1.25 2.11 31.65
C LEU A 9 0.93 3.07 30.49
N ALA A 10 -0.36 3.30 30.21
CA ALA A 10 -0.80 4.18 29.12
C ALA A 10 -0.70 5.69 29.45
N SER A 11 -0.42 6.04 30.70
CA SER A 11 -0.33 7.43 31.20
C SER A 11 1.11 7.89 31.50
N GLN A 12 2.13 7.12 31.12
CA GLN A 12 3.52 7.51 31.34
C GLN A 12 4.04 8.38 30.20
N ASP A 13 4.71 9.48 30.54
CA ASP A 13 5.31 10.39 29.55
C ASP A 13 6.35 9.65 28.70
N PRO A 14 6.21 9.63 27.36
CA PRO A 14 7.05 8.81 26.46
C PRO A 14 8.56 9.07 26.49
N CYS A 15 9.03 10.04 27.29
CA CYS A 15 10.44 10.42 27.42
C CYS A 15 11.16 9.75 28.61
N THR A 16 10.48 8.98 29.47
CA THR A 16 11.08 8.36 30.67
C THR A 16 11.27 6.84 30.59
N LEU A 17 10.80 6.19 29.52
CA LEU A 17 10.93 4.73 29.34
C LEU A 17 12.34 4.36 28.91
N ALA A 18 12.87 3.29 29.50
CA ALA A 18 14.11 2.68 29.06
C ALA A 18 13.98 2.13 27.62
N ASP A 19 15.08 2.07 26.88
CA ASP A 19 15.07 1.71 25.45
C ASP A 19 14.53 0.29 25.21
N ASP A 20 14.79 -0.63 26.13
CA ASP A 20 14.29 -2.01 26.13
C ASP A 20 12.78 -2.09 26.34
N GLU A 21 12.23 -1.35 27.31
CA GLU A 21 10.78 -1.27 27.53
C GLU A 21 10.06 -0.65 26.33
N ARG A 22 10.63 0.42 25.77
CA ARG A 22 10.12 1.06 24.55
C ARG A 22 10.10 0.06 23.39
N GLU A 23 11.16 -0.72 23.21
CA GLU A 23 11.23 -1.70 22.13
C GLU A 23 10.16 -2.79 22.28
N GLU A 24 9.95 -3.30 23.50
CA GLU A 24 8.94 -4.33 23.78
C GLU A 24 7.52 -3.81 23.53
N LEU A 25 7.20 -2.58 23.95
CA LEU A 25 5.92 -1.96 23.63
C LEU A 25 5.70 -1.82 22.11
N LEU A 26 6.73 -1.44 21.37
CA LEU A 26 6.66 -1.37 19.90
C LEU A 26 6.49 -2.75 19.26
N ARG A 27 7.11 -3.80 19.81
CA ARG A 27 6.94 -5.19 19.36
C ARG A 27 5.50 -5.66 19.58
N GLN A 28 4.94 -5.41 20.75
CA GLN A 28 3.54 -5.73 21.07
C GLN A 28 2.56 -4.98 20.17
N LYS A 29 2.78 -3.68 19.97
CA LYS A 29 1.96 -2.89 19.04
C LYS A 29 2.00 -3.44 17.60
N ARG A 30 3.20 -3.76 17.08
CA ARG A 30 3.34 -4.40 15.75
C ARG A 30 2.59 -5.72 15.68
N LYS A 31 2.60 -6.50 16.77
CA LYS A 31 1.91 -7.78 16.88
C LYS A 31 0.39 -7.58 16.80
N GLU A 32 -0.16 -6.59 17.46
CA GLU A 32 -1.59 -6.24 17.44
C GLU A 32 -2.01 -5.67 16.09
N ASP A 33 -1.23 -4.74 15.53
CA ASP A 33 -1.48 -4.10 14.24
C ASP A 33 -1.48 -5.08 13.05
N ALA A 34 -0.88 -6.27 13.21
CA ALA A 34 -0.87 -7.33 12.20
C ALA A 34 -2.00 -8.37 12.38
N TYR A 35 -2.81 -8.27 13.44
CA TYR A 35 -3.88 -9.25 13.70
C TYR A 35 -5.04 -9.08 12.73
N LYS A 36 -5.39 -10.17 12.05
CA LYS A 36 -6.45 -10.25 11.05
C LYS A 36 -6.29 -9.22 9.91
N THR A 37 -5.07 -8.82 9.56
CA THR A 37 -4.83 -7.89 8.44
C THR A 37 -4.65 -8.57 7.08
N ALA A 38 -4.68 -9.89 7.05
CA ALA A 38 -4.63 -10.69 5.83
C ALA A 38 -5.61 -11.87 5.97
N LEU A 39 -6.11 -12.37 4.84
CA LEU A 39 -7.02 -13.52 4.80
C LEU A 39 -6.28 -14.82 5.12
N CYS A 40 -6.96 -15.72 5.83
CA CYS A 40 -6.47 -17.06 6.12
C CYS A 40 -6.57 -17.92 4.86
N GLU A 41 -5.43 -18.40 4.36
CA GLU A 41 -5.40 -19.18 3.13
C GLU A 41 -6.11 -20.54 3.27
N SER A 42 -5.90 -21.23 4.40
CA SER A 42 -6.54 -22.52 4.67
C SER A 42 -8.06 -22.38 4.70
N TYR A 43 -8.57 -21.44 5.50
CA TYR A 43 -10.01 -21.20 5.56
C TYR A 43 -10.57 -20.76 4.21
N ARG A 44 -9.87 -19.90 3.47
CA ARG A 44 -10.28 -19.49 2.13
C ARG A 44 -10.43 -20.68 1.16
N ARG A 45 -9.53 -21.67 1.23
CA ARG A 45 -9.54 -22.84 0.34
C ARG A 45 -10.50 -23.94 0.77
N THR A 46 -10.49 -24.30 2.06
CA THR A 46 -11.16 -25.50 2.57
C THR A 46 -12.33 -25.18 3.50
N GLN A 47 -12.63 -23.89 3.72
CA GLN A 47 -13.65 -23.42 4.69
C GLN A 47 -13.43 -23.96 6.11
N THR A 48 -12.23 -24.44 6.39
CA THR A 48 -11.83 -25.11 7.63
C THR A 48 -10.45 -24.62 8.03
N CYS A 49 -10.28 -24.30 9.31
CA CYS A 49 -9.03 -23.81 9.87
C CYS A 49 -8.78 -24.51 11.20
N SER A 50 -7.58 -25.08 11.37
CA SER A 50 -7.18 -25.77 12.60
C SER A 50 -7.16 -24.85 13.82
N TYR A 51 -6.97 -23.55 13.62
CA TYR A 51 -6.94 -22.54 14.67
C TYR A 51 -8.34 -22.02 15.05
N GLY A 52 -9.39 -22.40 14.32
CA GLY A 52 -10.76 -21.94 14.58
C GLY A 52 -10.86 -20.42 14.69
N LYS A 53 -11.64 -19.94 15.67
CA LYS A 53 -11.88 -18.50 15.90
C LYS A 53 -10.66 -17.71 16.35
N ASP A 54 -9.64 -18.40 16.88
CA ASP A 54 -8.40 -17.80 17.37
C ASP A 54 -7.35 -17.64 16.26
N CYS A 55 -7.71 -17.93 15.01
CA CYS A 55 -6.84 -17.72 13.87
C CYS A 55 -6.34 -16.27 13.82
N ARG A 56 -5.02 -16.13 13.61
CA ARG A 56 -4.34 -14.84 13.48
C ARG A 56 -4.73 -14.09 12.21
N PHE A 57 -5.20 -14.82 11.21
CA PHE A 57 -5.63 -14.32 9.92
C PHE A 57 -7.16 -14.26 9.86
N ALA A 58 -7.69 -13.41 9.00
CA ALA A 58 -9.13 -13.22 8.85
C ALA A 58 -9.76 -14.38 8.06
N HIS A 59 -10.86 -14.95 8.56
CA HIS A 59 -11.62 -15.99 7.85
C HIS A 59 -12.58 -15.43 6.77
N GLY A 60 -12.72 -14.12 6.69
CA GLY A 60 -13.53 -13.45 5.67
C GLY A 60 -13.24 -11.96 5.66
N VAL A 61 -13.90 -11.25 4.75
CA VAL A 61 -13.78 -9.78 4.67
C VAL A 61 -14.33 -9.11 5.93
N ASP A 62 -15.32 -9.73 6.58
CA ASP A 62 -15.92 -9.23 7.82
C ASP A 62 -14.94 -9.18 8.99
N GLU A 63 -13.98 -10.12 9.02
CA GLU A 63 -12.92 -10.15 10.04
C GLU A 63 -11.63 -9.42 9.61
N LEU A 64 -11.52 -9.06 8.33
CA LEU A 64 -10.31 -8.48 7.76
C LEU A 64 -10.15 -7.04 8.20
N ARG A 65 -9.19 -6.80 9.08
CA ARG A 65 -8.79 -5.46 9.50
C ARG A 65 -7.93 -4.83 8.42
N LEU A 66 -8.44 -3.76 7.82
CA LEU A 66 -7.59 -2.91 7.00
C LEU A 66 -6.51 -2.31 7.92
N PRO A 67 -5.24 -2.26 7.46
CA PRO A 67 -4.22 -1.55 8.20
C PRO A 67 -4.72 -0.12 8.45
N PRO A 68 -4.50 0.46 9.65
CA PRO A 68 -4.92 1.81 9.93
C PRO A 68 -4.44 2.72 8.79
N ARG A 69 -5.38 3.43 8.16
CA ARG A 69 -5.08 4.38 7.10
C ARG A 69 -4.04 5.36 7.68
N GLY A 70 -2.82 5.34 7.15
CA GLY A 70 -1.72 6.09 7.77
C GLY A 70 -0.52 5.26 8.23
N ARG A 71 -0.40 3.97 7.86
CA ARG A 71 0.91 3.27 7.91
C ARG A 71 2.00 3.94 7.07
N SER A 72 1.64 4.92 6.25
CA SER A 72 2.61 5.82 5.66
C SER A 72 2.99 6.86 6.69
N HIS A 73 4.29 6.92 7.04
CA HIS A 73 4.83 7.93 7.94
C HIS A 73 4.29 9.31 7.54
N PRO A 74 3.90 10.20 8.47
CA PRO A 74 3.28 11.50 8.13
C PRO A 74 4.09 12.35 7.14
N LYS A 75 5.41 12.11 7.05
CA LYS A 75 6.32 12.78 6.09
C LYS A 75 6.39 12.12 4.71
N TYR A 76 5.76 10.97 4.50
CA TYR A 76 5.82 10.26 3.22
C TYR A 76 5.06 11.02 2.13
N LYS A 77 5.73 11.23 1.00
CA LYS A 77 5.20 11.97 -0.16
C LYS A 77 4.55 13.30 0.25
N THR A 78 5.23 14.04 1.12
CA THR A 78 4.84 15.40 1.52
C THR A 78 5.60 16.48 0.75
N VAL A 79 6.85 16.19 0.38
CA VAL A 79 7.74 17.12 -0.35
C VAL A 79 7.98 16.59 -1.77
N LEU A 80 8.12 17.49 -2.75
CA LEU A 80 8.44 17.13 -4.14
C LEU A 80 9.85 16.52 -4.26
N CYS A 81 10.00 15.60 -5.21
CA CYS A 81 11.30 15.08 -5.57
C CYS A 81 12.01 16.06 -6.51
N ASP A 82 13.08 16.71 -6.06
CA ASP A 82 13.85 17.66 -6.88
C ASP A 82 14.43 17.04 -8.15
N LYS A 83 14.89 15.79 -8.05
CA LYS A 83 15.44 15.06 -9.20
C LYS A 83 14.36 14.81 -10.24
N PHE A 84 13.22 14.28 -9.81
CA PHE A 84 12.10 13.98 -10.70
C PHE A 84 11.45 15.25 -11.29
N SER A 85 11.30 16.31 -10.50
CA SER A 85 10.67 17.55 -10.96
C SER A 85 11.51 18.28 -12.02
N ASN A 86 12.84 18.23 -11.91
CA ASN A 86 13.76 18.89 -12.84
C ASN A 86 14.11 18.06 -14.07
N THR A 87 14.23 16.73 -13.96
CA THR A 87 14.69 15.88 -15.08
C THR A 87 13.62 14.94 -15.63
N GLY A 88 12.46 14.84 -14.96
CA GLY A 88 11.45 13.83 -15.26
C GLY A 88 11.86 12.40 -14.86
N TYR A 89 13.06 12.21 -14.27
CA TYR A 89 13.60 10.89 -13.92
C TYR A 89 14.10 10.83 -12.48
N CYS A 90 13.74 9.76 -11.79
CA CYS A 90 14.22 9.46 -10.45
C CYS A 90 14.63 7.99 -10.38
N LYS A 91 15.90 7.74 -10.03
CA LYS A 91 16.48 6.39 -9.90
C LYS A 91 15.74 5.46 -8.93
N TYR A 92 14.95 6.03 -8.01
CA TYR A 92 14.16 5.26 -7.04
C TYR A 92 12.76 4.89 -7.53
N GLY A 93 12.30 5.45 -8.67
CA GLY A 93 11.00 5.14 -9.27
C GLY A 93 9.84 5.20 -8.28
N ALA A 94 8.97 4.19 -8.30
CA ALA A 94 7.81 4.09 -7.42
C ALA A 94 8.17 4.00 -5.93
N ARG A 95 9.40 3.59 -5.59
CA ARG A 95 9.90 3.50 -4.20
C ARG A 95 10.32 4.85 -3.63
N CYS A 96 10.37 5.90 -4.43
CA CYS A 96 10.74 7.23 -3.94
C CYS A 96 9.77 7.71 -2.85
N GLN A 97 10.34 8.19 -1.74
CA GLN A 97 9.58 8.71 -0.60
C GLN A 97 9.05 10.13 -0.84
N PHE A 98 9.52 10.81 -1.88
CA PHE A 98 9.09 12.15 -2.28
C PHE A 98 7.99 12.09 -3.36
N ILE A 99 7.28 13.19 -3.56
CA ILE A 99 6.23 13.32 -4.56
C ILE A 99 6.86 13.42 -5.94
N HIS A 100 6.51 12.49 -6.84
CA HIS A 100 6.85 12.55 -8.25
C HIS A 100 5.75 13.31 -9.00
N LYS A 101 5.83 14.64 -8.99
CA LYS A 101 4.98 15.53 -9.79
C LYS A 101 5.89 16.36 -10.69
N ILE A 102 5.56 16.39 -11.98
CA ILE A 102 6.26 17.26 -12.93
C ILE A 102 5.66 18.65 -12.76
N THR A 103 6.50 19.58 -12.31
CA THR A 103 6.16 21.00 -12.20
C THR A 103 6.74 21.81 -13.36
N ASN A 104 7.76 21.30 -14.04
CA ASN A 104 8.33 21.95 -15.21
C ASN A 104 7.40 21.80 -16.42
N PRO A 105 6.83 22.90 -16.95
CA PRO A 105 5.85 22.84 -18.05
C PRO A 105 6.46 22.29 -19.34
N ALA A 106 7.76 22.46 -19.58
CA ALA A 106 8.42 21.92 -20.78
C ALA A 106 8.45 20.38 -20.77
N ILE A 107 8.72 19.78 -19.61
CA ILE A 107 8.73 18.32 -19.42
C ILE A 107 7.31 17.77 -19.44
N LEU A 108 6.36 18.50 -18.85
CA LEU A 108 4.95 18.10 -18.86
C LEU A 108 4.42 18.04 -20.31
N ALA A 109 4.71 19.04 -21.13
CA ALA A 109 4.32 19.06 -22.54
C ALA A 109 4.91 17.88 -23.32
N GLN A 110 6.21 17.58 -23.13
CA GLN A 110 6.86 16.42 -23.73
C GLN A 110 6.20 15.10 -23.31
N GLN A 111 5.84 14.94 -22.04
CA GLN A 111 5.20 13.71 -21.57
C GLN A 111 3.74 13.58 -22.04
N MET A 112 3.00 14.69 -22.14
CA MET A 112 1.64 14.69 -22.70
C MET A 112 1.65 14.28 -24.18
N LEU A 113 2.56 14.86 -24.98
CA LEU A 113 2.75 14.48 -26.38
C LEU A 113 3.21 13.02 -26.53
N ALA A 114 4.12 12.55 -25.67
CA ALA A 114 4.56 11.16 -25.68
C ALA A 114 3.41 10.19 -25.33
N ARG A 115 2.55 10.56 -24.38
CA ARG A 115 1.36 9.79 -24.02
C ARG A 115 0.33 9.77 -25.14
N GLU A 116 0.07 10.90 -25.77
CA GLU A 116 -0.82 11.00 -26.94
C GLU A 116 -0.30 10.16 -28.10
N ASN A 117 1.00 10.24 -28.40
CA ASN A 117 1.64 9.41 -29.41
C ASN A 117 1.55 7.91 -29.06
N ALA A 118 1.73 7.51 -27.80
CA ALA A 118 1.58 6.12 -27.37
C ALA A 118 0.13 5.61 -27.52
N LEU A 119 -0.87 6.44 -27.21
CA LEU A 119 -2.29 6.12 -27.44
C LEU A 119 -2.64 6.07 -28.94
N ARG A 120 -1.97 6.89 -29.76
CA ARG A 120 -2.16 6.89 -31.20
C ARG A 120 -1.54 5.66 -31.86
N VAL A 121 -0.38 5.20 -31.38
CA VAL A 121 0.25 3.94 -31.80
C VAL A 121 -0.61 2.73 -31.41
N SER A 122 -1.21 2.73 -30.21
CA SER A 122 -2.11 1.63 -29.80
C SER A 122 -3.45 1.62 -30.54
N SER A 123 -3.83 2.73 -31.18
CA SER A 123 -5.02 2.86 -32.03
C SER A 123 -4.77 2.46 -33.50
N CYS A 124 -3.52 2.26 -33.93
CA CYS A 124 -3.16 1.98 -35.33
C CYS A 124 -2.82 0.50 -35.59
N SER A 125 -3.45 -0.42 -34.84
CA SER A 125 -3.29 -1.89 -35.02
C SER A 125 -4.62 -2.64 -35.17
N LYS A 126 -5.68 -1.98 -35.67
CA LYS A 126 -6.89 -2.67 -36.12
C LYS A 126 -7.07 -2.50 -37.64
N PRO A 127 -6.62 -3.46 -38.46
CA PRO A 127 -7.13 -3.61 -39.81
C PRO A 127 -8.62 -3.96 -39.72
N TRP A 128 -9.49 -3.07 -40.16
CA TRP A 128 -10.83 -3.43 -40.60
C TRP A 128 -10.68 -3.96 -42.02
N LEU A 129 -10.96 -5.24 -42.26
CA LEU A 129 -11.46 -5.80 -43.53
C LEU A 129 -11.59 -7.33 -43.39
N GLY A 130 -12.81 -7.84 -43.46
CA GLY A 130 -13.05 -9.29 -43.52
C GLY A 130 -14.46 -9.78 -43.17
N TRP A 131 -15.52 -9.07 -43.54
CA TRP A 131 -16.85 -9.69 -43.68
C TRP A 131 -16.96 -10.18 -45.12
N HIS A 132 -16.94 -11.50 -45.38
CA HIS A 132 -17.59 -12.13 -46.53
C HIS A 132 -17.71 -13.66 -46.38
N PHE A 133 -18.97 -14.14 -46.46
CA PHE A 133 -19.50 -15.50 -46.70
C PHE A 133 -19.15 -16.61 -45.68
N ALA A 134 -20.05 -17.13 -44.85
CA ALA A 134 -21.34 -17.81 -45.13
C ALA A 134 -21.23 -19.04 -46.04
N LYS A 135 -21.25 -20.23 -45.39
CA LYS A 135 -21.80 -21.54 -45.79
C LYS A 135 -21.63 -22.00 -47.24
N MET A 136 -21.00 -23.16 -47.41
CA MET A 136 -21.59 -24.40 -47.94
C MET A 136 -20.83 -25.60 -47.39
#